data_AF-A0A4R6C040-F1
#
_entry.id   AF-A0A4R6C040-F1
#
_cell.length_a   1.000
_cell.length_b   1.000
_cell.length_c   1.000
_cell.angle_alpha   90.00
_cell.angle_beta   90.00
_cell.angle_gamma   90.00
#
_symmetry.space_group_name_H-M   'P 1'
#
loop_
_entity.id
_entity.type
_entity.pdbx_description
1 polymer ?
#
loop_
_entity_poly.entity_id
_entity_poly.type
_entity_poly.pdbx_seq_one_letter_code
_entity_poly.pdbx_strand_id
1 'polypeptide(L)'
;MKRLMMVAAASLLLAACSNEDKMEETASQKSVDLKTEENTAETKAPEPSTEEQTTEPAEKKEAKSVEQSEGISYITQDGKVDILSKDFINDYFYHNYINEFGGITVGMPINEVEKLYGQSSGHGRAAQYPTTGKFGDIALDYPDGYVENIFINPSMKVTKSQVEAAYGMPTETEASAPLSSDPDIYIYDSNKNNGYKIVVLFEGDQVVLIEQLPENENHSNEANQTFTEDDKLAMRQAFYDWAGERAEIGNMAFTDEWFTHGAAGHGDWYAETPDGDVQAQDLENPGHNGFQIHAIGGVAFYTAKDGSTGQQRTNGSTAEGYSRAVKPGTDIHKYLLADNGVVYELIGPADQVGFTTGFGEYDDTGVRGDYTPGASFEISGDQAAQVKWQEILAQYQ
;
A
#
# COMPACT_ATOMS: atom_id res chain seq x y z
N MET A 1 39.07 -30.87 34.38
CA MET A 1 39.57 -31.43 33.10
C MET A 1 39.62 -30.28 32.11
N LYS A 2 40.76 -29.58 32.00
CA LYS A 2 41.75 -29.63 30.89
C LYS A 2 41.17 -29.57 29.46
N ARG A 3 41.34 -28.39 28.83
CA ARG A 3 41.72 -28.04 27.43
C ARG A 3 41.37 -26.54 27.29
N LEU A 4 42.25 -25.53 27.30
CA LEU A 4 43.47 -25.22 26.56
C LEU A 4 43.39 -25.45 25.05
N MET A 5 43.17 -24.37 24.30
CA MET A 5 43.96 -24.02 23.12
C MET A 5 44.00 -22.50 22.93
N MET A 6 45.23 -21.97 22.88
CA MET A 6 45.61 -20.63 22.38
C MET A 6 45.47 -20.59 20.87
N VAL A 7 45.11 -19.42 20.32
CA VAL A 7 45.74 -18.92 19.08
C VAL A 7 46.00 -17.42 19.27
N ALA A 8 47.24 -17.02 19.00
CA ALA A 8 47.71 -15.66 18.90
C ALA A 8 47.99 -15.34 17.42
N ALA A 9 47.66 -14.12 16.98
CA ALA A 9 48.22 -13.47 15.80
C ALA A 9 47.99 -11.95 15.98
N ALA A 10 49.00 -11.17 16.38
CA ALA A 10 50.07 -10.60 15.55
C ALA A 10 49.57 -9.45 14.65
N SER A 11 49.68 -8.23 15.19
CA SER A 11 49.55 -6.96 14.48
C SER A 11 50.66 -6.79 13.45
N LEU A 12 50.33 -6.28 12.26
CA LEU A 12 51.28 -5.72 11.31
C LEU A 12 50.70 -4.43 10.71
N LEU A 13 51.24 -3.31 11.18
CA LEU A 13 51.22 -2.00 10.54
C LEU A 13 52.20 -2.00 9.36
N LEU A 14 51.77 -1.51 8.20
CA LEU A 14 52.65 -0.85 7.24
C LEU A 14 51.90 0.33 6.62
N ALA A 15 52.61 1.46 6.59
CA ALA A 15 52.17 2.73 6.07
C ALA A 15 52.86 3.03 4.72
N ALA A 16 52.17 3.89 3.96
CA ALA A 16 52.69 5.02 3.19
C ALA A 16 53.04 4.87 1.69
N CYS A 17 52.76 6.01 1.04
CA CYS A 17 53.18 6.54 -0.26
C CYS A 17 52.40 6.06 -1.49
N SER A 18 52.07 6.88 -2.49
CA SER A 18 51.94 8.33 -2.71
C SER A 18 51.60 8.48 -4.20
N ASN A 19 50.82 9.50 -4.56
CA ASN A 19 50.79 10.28 -5.82
C ASN A 19 49.34 10.78 -5.95
N GLU A 20 48.98 12.00 -5.55
CA GLU A 20 49.43 13.30 -6.08
C GLU A 20 49.55 13.30 -7.61
N ASP A 21 48.48 13.73 -8.28
CA ASP A 21 48.59 14.65 -9.40
C ASP A 21 47.58 15.79 -9.23
N LYS A 22 48.13 17.00 -9.16
CA LYS A 22 47.45 18.30 -9.23
C LYS A 22 47.41 18.72 -10.69
N MET A 23 46.26 19.14 -11.20
CA MET A 23 46.13 20.19 -12.24
C MET A 23 44.73 20.78 -12.05
N GLU A 24 44.55 21.99 -11.54
CA GLU A 24 44.87 23.33 -12.06
C GLU A 24 43.54 24.06 -12.27
N GLU A 25 43.24 24.91 -11.31
CA GLU A 25 42.22 25.93 -11.33
C GLU A 25 42.43 26.87 -12.52
N THR A 26 41.43 26.97 -13.41
CA THR A 26 41.27 28.16 -14.26
C THR A 26 39.87 28.72 -14.09
N ALA A 27 39.77 29.70 -13.20
CA ALA A 27 38.68 30.65 -13.19
C ALA A 27 38.65 31.42 -14.52
N SER A 28 37.49 31.45 -15.17
CA SER A 28 37.15 32.54 -16.10
C SER A 28 35.72 32.97 -15.86
N GLN A 29 35.61 34.09 -15.14
CA GLN A 29 34.43 34.93 -15.07
C GLN A 29 34.04 35.40 -16.47
N LYS A 30 32.78 35.26 -16.83
CA LYS A 30 32.12 36.22 -17.71
C LYS A 30 30.68 36.44 -17.29
N SER A 31 30.51 37.57 -16.60
CA SER A 31 29.28 38.32 -16.39
C SER A 31 28.47 38.49 -17.67
N VAL A 32 27.16 38.25 -17.60
CA VAL A 32 26.18 38.86 -18.51
C VAL A 32 25.01 39.38 -17.68
N ASP A 33 24.65 40.62 -18.00
CA ASP A 33 23.82 41.57 -17.29
C ASP A 33 22.37 41.14 -17.01
N LEU A 34 21.91 41.53 -15.81
CA LEU A 34 20.50 41.82 -15.53
C LEU A 34 20.02 42.98 -16.41
N LYS A 35 18.84 42.81 -17.02
CA LYS A 35 17.93 43.94 -17.26
C LYS A 35 16.57 43.65 -16.65
N THR A 36 16.34 44.36 -15.56
CA THR A 36 15.06 44.68 -14.94
C THR A 36 14.32 45.67 -15.84
N GLU A 37 13.04 45.44 -16.11
CA GLU A 37 12.09 46.50 -16.44
C GLU A 37 10.92 46.43 -15.47
N GLU A 38 10.84 47.45 -14.63
CA GLU A 38 9.65 47.86 -13.90
C GLU A 38 8.53 48.24 -14.88
N ASN A 39 7.29 47.96 -14.50
CA ASN A 39 6.23 48.93 -14.78
C ASN A 39 5.25 49.00 -13.62
N THR A 40 4.98 50.23 -13.21
CA THR A 40 4.39 50.64 -11.94
C THR A 40 2.94 51.05 -12.15
N ALA A 41 2.08 50.59 -11.23
CA ALA A 41 0.85 51.20 -10.67
C ALA A 41 -0.18 51.90 -11.58
N GLU A 42 -1.47 51.59 -11.36
CA GLU A 42 -2.37 52.59 -10.75
C GLU A 42 -3.69 51.98 -10.20
N THR A 43 -4.01 52.40 -8.99
CA THR A 43 -5.22 52.09 -8.21
C THR A 43 -6.26 53.19 -8.44
N LYS A 44 -7.55 52.85 -8.61
CA LYS A 44 -8.66 53.73 -8.20
C LYS A 44 -10.01 53.00 -8.11
N ALA A 45 -10.64 53.14 -6.95
CA ALA A 45 -12.07 52.91 -6.67
C ALA A 45 -12.67 54.26 -6.18
N PRO A 46 -13.96 54.37 -5.82
CA PRO A 46 -15.20 54.04 -6.56
C PRO A 46 -16.26 55.19 -6.51
N GLU A 47 -17.49 54.86 -6.98
CA GLU A 47 -18.82 55.46 -6.68
C GLU A 47 -19.33 56.72 -7.45
N PRO A 48 -20.66 57.02 -7.49
CA PRO A 48 -21.87 56.21 -7.18
C PRO A 48 -23.02 56.34 -8.22
N SER A 49 -24.05 55.47 -8.17
CA SER A 49 -25.44 55.92 -8.40
C SER A 49 -26.46 55.04 -7.67
N THR A 50 -27.33 55.74 -6.93
CA THR A 50 -28.34 55.33 -5.96
C THR A 50 -29.66 54.87 -6.59
N GLU A 51 -30.33 53.92 -5.89
CA GLU A 51 -31.79 53.74 -5.66
C GLU A 51 -32.76 53.67 -6.87
N GLU A 52 -33.78 52.79 -6.93
CA GLU A 52 -34.72 52.42 -5.87
C GLU A 52 -35.54 51.16 -6.21
N GLN A 53 -35.82 50.36 -5.17
CA GLN A 53 -36.99 49.49 -4.88
C GLN A 53 -37.53 48.47 -5.90
N THR A 54 -37.55 47.20 -5.47
CA THR A 54 -38.83 46.49 -5.24
C THR A 54 -38.67 45.29 -4.29
N THR A 55 -39.73 45.06 -3.53
CA THR A 55 -39.94 44.21 -2.36
C THR A 55 -39.87 42.69 -2.59
N GLU A 56 -39.39 41.95 -1.57
CA GLU A 56 -39.47 40.49 -1.42
C GLU A 56 -40.89 39.94 -1.67
N PRO A 57 -40.95 38.67 -2.14
CA PRO A 57 -41.57 37.67 -1.27
C PRO A 57 -40.75 36.36 -1.18
N ALA A 58 -40.47 35.98 0.07
CA ALA A 58 -40.31 34.61 0.60
C ALA A 58 -39.83 33.53 -0.40
N GLU A 59 -38.51 33.33 -0.43
CA GLU A 59 -37.89 32.19 -1.08
C GLU A 59 -38.11 30.93 -0.22
N LYS A 60 -38.91 30.00 -0.72
CA LYS A 60 -38.93 28.61 -0.27
C LYS A 60 -37.51 28.08 -0.39
N LYS A 61 -36.87 27.78 0.74
CA LYS A 61 -35.73 26.85 0.77
C LYS A 61 -36.21 25.50 0.24
N GLU A 62 -35.96 25.24 -1.03
CA GLU A 62 -35.93 23.88 -1.56
C GLU A 62 -34.90 23.11 -0.74
N ALA A 63 -35.39 22.12 -0.01
CA ALA A 63 -34.55 21.10 0.59
C ALA A 63 -33.77 20.45 -0.55
N LYS A 64 -32.44 20.59 -0.51
CA LYS A 64 -31.55 19.71 -1.26
C LYS A 64 -31.91 18.28 -0.86
N SER A 65 -32.54 17.57 -1.79
CA SER A 65 -32.69 16.13 -1.75
C SER A 65 -31.31 15.52 -1.56
N VAL A 66 -31.16 14.74 -0.50
CA VAL A 66 -30.02 13.86 -0.27
C VAL A 66 -29.84 13.01 -1.52
N GLU A 67 -28.72 13.17 -2.21
CA GLU A 67 -28.29 12.24 -3.26
C GLU A 67 -28.13 10.87 -2.62
N GLN A 68 -28.79 9.88 -3.20
CA GLN A 68 -28.71 8.47 -2.82
C GLN A 68 -27.25 8.02 -2.93
N SER A 69 -26.64 7.55 -1.83
CA SER A 69 -25.43 6.75 -1.94
C SER A 69 -25.79 5.42 -2.60
N GLU A 70 -25.10 5.10 -3.69
CA GLU A 70 -25.07 3.73 -4.22
C GLU A 70 -24.60 2.81 -3.09
N GLY A 71 -25.39 1.78 -2.77
CA GLY A 71 -25.15 0.94 -1.59
C GLY A 71 -23.79 0.24 -1.64
N ILE A 72 -23.10 0.20 -0.50
CA ILE A 72 -21.87 -0.58 -0.30
C ILE A 72 -22.20 -2.05 -0.61
N SER A 73 -21.55 -2.64 -1.62
CA SER A 73 -21.97 -3.92 -2.24
C SER A 73 -22.00 -5.10 -1.29
N TYR A 74 -21.16 -5.08 -0.26
CA TYR A 74 -21.04 -6.12 0.77
C TYR A 74 -21.88 -5.85 2.01
N ILE A 75 -22.66 -4.76 2.06
CA ILE A 75 -23.59 -4.45 3.15
C ILE A 75 -25.03 -4.44 2.61
N THR A 76 -25.88 -5.30 3.16
CA THR A 76 -27.31 -5.31 2.81
C THR A 76 -28.04 -4.11 3.42
N GLN A 77 -29.25 -3.81 2.92
CA GLN A 77 -30.08 -2.73 3.45
C GLN A 77 -30.44 -2.89 4.94
N ASP A 78 -30.46 -4.13 5.46
CA ASP A 78 -30.68 -4.44 6.88
C ASP A 78 -29.37 -4.56 7.68
N GLY A 79 -28.24 -4.14 7.12
CA GLY A 79 -26.95 -4.04 7.82
C GLY A 79 -26.18 -5.35 7.94
N LYS A 80 -26.50 -6.38 7.15
CA LYS A 80 -25.72 -7.62 7.10
C LYS A 80 -24.47 -7.42 6.28
N VAL A 81 -23.34 -7.92 6.77
CA VAL A 81 -22.03 -7.74 6.15
C VAL A 81 -21.53 -9.08 5.63
N ASP A 82 -21.26 -9.18 4.32
CA ASP A 82 -20.58 -10.35 3.74
C ASP A 82 -19.07 -10.22 3.92
N ILE A 83 -18.61 -10.65 5.09
CA ILE A 83 -17.20 -10.52 5.49
C ILE A 83 -16.25 -11.39 4.65
N LEU A 84 -16.74 -12.35 3.86
CA LEU A 84 -15.89 -13.17 2.98
C LEU A 84 -15.88 -12.67 1.53
N SER A 85 -16.66 -11.63 1.22
CA SER A 85 -16.69 -11.06 -0.12
C SER A 85 -15.37 -10.36 -0.47
N LYS A 86 -14.97 -10.46 -1.73
CA LYS A 86 -13.80 -9.74 -2.23
C LYS A 86 -13.94 -8.23 -2.07
N ASP A 87 -15.14 -7.71 -2.26
CA ASP A 87 -15.42 -6.28 -2.11
C ASP A 87 -15.22 -5.84 -0.66
N PHE A 88 -15.67 -6.62 0.33
CA PHE A 88 -15.39 -6.34 1.74
C PHE A 88 -13.90 -6.33 2.02
N ILE A 89 -13.17 -7.35 1.55
CA ILE A 89 -11.74 -7.48 1.83
C ILE A 89 -10.97 -6.32 1.20
N ASN A 90 -11.18 -6.05 -0.09
CA ASN A 90 -10.48 -4.98 -0.81
C ASN A 90 -10.78 -3.58 -0.27
N ASP A 91 -11.94 -3.40 0.37
CA ASP A 91 -12.32 -2.11 0.94
C ASP A 91 -11.89 -2.01 2.41
N TYR A 92 -12.33 -2.94 3.25
CA TYR A 92 -12.11 -2.92 4.70
C TYR A 92 -10.65 -3.18 5.10
N PHE A 93 -9.85 -3.86 4.28
CA PHE A 93 -8.43 -4.07 4.58
C PHE A 93 -7.52 -2.92 4.14
N TYR A 94 -8.04 -2.00 3.33
CA TYR A 94 -7.24 -0.96 2.69
C TYR A 94 -7.74 0.48 2.95
N HIS A 95 -8.88 0.64 3.62
CA HIS A 95 -9.36 1.93 4.11
C HIS A 95 -9.51 1.97 5.64
N ASN A 96 -9.26 3.13 6.22
CA ASN A 96 -9.40 3.36 7.65
C ASN A 96 -10.87 3.58 8.03
N TYR A 97 -11.44 2.60 8.71
CA TYR A 97 -12.83 2.55 9.18
C TYR A 97 -12.94 2.64 10.72
N ILE A 98 -11.89 3.11 11.41
CA ILE A 98 -11.93 3.29 12.87
C ILE A 98 -13.08 4.24 13.27
N ASN A 99 -13.31 5.29 12.48
CA ASN A 99 -14.29 6.34 12.81
C ASN A 99 -15.56 6.31 11.95
N GLU A 100 -15.62 5.45 10.95
CA GLU A 100 -16.80 5.31 10.10
C GLU A 100 -16.90 3.91 9.52
N PHE A 101 -18.11 3.42 9.26
CA PHE A 101 -18.35 2.18 8.52
C PHE A 101 -19.84 2.11 8.14
N GLY A 102 -20.16 1.63 6.94
CA GLY A 102 -21.56 1.50 6.52
C GLY A 102 -22.34 2.81 6.48
N GLY A 103 -21.67 3.95 6.22
CA GLY A 103 -22.30 5.26 6.29
C GLY A 103 -22.71 5.71 7.69
N ILE A 104 -22.24 5.03 8.75
CA ILE A 104 -22.29 5.46 10.15
C ILE A 104 -20.94 6.07 10.49
N THR A 105 -20.93 7.20 11.20
CA THR A 105 -19.69 7.87 11.65
C THR A 105 -19.74 8.06 13.16
N VAL A 106 -18.59 8.03 13.82
CA VAL A 106 -18.45 8.43 15.24
C VAL A 106 -19.00 9.86 15.42
N GLY A 107 -19.78 10.06 16.49
CA GLY A 107 -20.54 11.27 16.75
C GLY A 107 -21.91 11.34 16.08
N MET A 108 -22.28 10.36 15.24
CA MET A 108 -23.63 10.28 14.68
C MET A 108 -24.66 10.00 15.78
N PRO A 109 -25.79 10.74 15.85
CA PRO A 109 -26.84 10.43 16.82
C PRO A 109 -27.59 9.16 16.41
N ILE A 110 -27.97 8.34 17.39
CA ILE A 110 -28.53 7.00 17.13
C ILE A 110 -29.83 7.02 16.31
N ASN A 111 -30.61 8.09 16.40
CA ASN A 111 -31.82 8.26 15.61
C ASN A 111 -31.56 8.42 14.10
N GLU A 112 -30.36 8.84 13.69
CA GLU A 112 -29.96 8.85 12.27
C GLU A 112 -29.52 7.45 11.83
N VAL A 113 -28.80 6.71 12.68
CA VAL A 113 -28.48 5.29 12.44
C VAL A 113 -29.77 4.48 12.26
N GLU A 114 -30.79 4.72 13.10
CA GLU A 114 -32.08 4.04 13.01
C GLU A 114 -32.83 4.33 11.71
N LYS A 115 -32.57 5.45 11.03
CA LYS A 115 -33.12 5.73 9.70
C LYS A 115 -32.40 4.94 8.61
N LEU A 116 -31.11 4.66 8.80
CA LEU A 116 -30.31 3.88 7.84
C LEU A 116 -30.67 2.39 7.93
N TYR A 117 -30.70 1.83 9.14
CA TYR A 117 -30.71 0.38 9.36
C TYR A 117 -31.92 -0.13 10.16
N GLY A 118 -32.84 0.75 10.54
CA GLY A 118 -33.98 0.39 11.40
C GLY A 118 -33.60 0.35 12.89
N GLN A 119 -34.52 -0.15 13.72
CA GLN A 119 -34.33 -0.18 15.17
C GLN A 119 -33.27 -1.21 15.59
N SER A 120 -32.53 -0.91 16.66
CA SER A 120 -31.56 -1.84 17.25
C SER A 120 -32.24 -3.16 17.60
N SER A 121 -31.59 -4.27 17.23
CA SER A 121 -32.03 -5.64 17.50
C SER A 121 -31.63 -6.16 18.90
N GLY A 122 -30.97 -5.32 19.69
CA GLY A 122 -30.46 -5.64 21.02
C GLY A 122 -28.97 -5.34 21.13
N HIS A 123 -28.33 -5.87 22.18
CA HIS A 123 -26.90 -5.70 22.40
C HIS A 123 -26.08 -6.51 21.40
N GLY A 124 -25.01 -5.90 20.90
CA GLY A 124 -23.92 -6.60 20.23
C GLY A 124 -22.78 -6.89 21.22
N ARG A 125 -21.57 -7.00 20.68
CA ARG A 125 -20.35 -7.37 21.37
C ARG A 125 -19.19 -6.48 20.94
N ALA A 126 -18.43 -6.03 21.93
CA ALA A 126 -17.06 -5.56 21.79
C ALA A 126 -16.11 -6.56 22.48
N ALA A 127 -14.79 -6.35 22.39
CA ALA A 127 -13.80 -7.27 22.93
C ALA A 127 -14.02 -7.61 24.43
N GLN A 128 -14.36 -6.61 25.27
CA GLN A 128 -14.42 -6.76 26.73
C GLN A 128 -15.81 -6.57 27.35
N TYR A 129 -16.80 -6.09 26.58
CA TYR A 129 -18.12 -5.75 27.08
C TYR A 129 -19.20 -5.86 25.98
N PRO A 130 -20.48 -6.03 26.35
CA PRO A 130 -21.57 -5.93 25.39
C PRO A 130 -21.71 -4.49 24.89
N THR A 131 -22.02 -4.30 23.60
CA THR A 131 -22.24 -2.96 23.04
C THR A 131 -23.62 -2.43 23.39
N THR A 132 -23.83 -1.12 23.23
CA THR A 132 -25.13 -0.50 23.47
C THR A 132 -26.22 -1.00 22.48
N GLY A 133 -25.88 -1.25 21.21
CA GLY A 133 -26.85 -1.75 20.23
C GLY A 133 -26.27 -2.48 19.02
N LYS A 134 -27.15 -3.09 18.23
CA LYS A 134 -26.82 -3.86 17.02
C LYS A 134 -27.84 -3.65 15.90
N PHE A 135 -27.35 -3.26 14.74
CA PHE A 135 -28.09 -2.91 13.52
C PHE A 135 -27.64 -3.85 12.40
N GLY A 136 -28.37 -4.95 12.21
CA GLY A 136 -27.91 -6.04 11.34
C GLY A 136 -26.70 -6.75 11.93
N ASP A 137 -25.56 -6.64 11.27
CA ASP A 137 -24.26 -7.14 11.73
C ASP A 137 -23.33 -6.00 12.20
N ILE A 138 -23.77 -4.74 12.14
CA ILE A 138 -23.03 -3.58 12.67
C ILE A 138 -23.42 -3.40 14.14
N ALA A 139 -22.45 -3.51 15.04
CA ALA A 139 -22.64 -3.27 16.47
C ALA A 139 -22.03 -1.93 16.86
N LEU A 140 -22.73 -1.18 17.71
CA LEU A 140 -22.38 0.19 18.06
C LEU A 140 -22.37 0.36 19.57
N ASP A 141 -21.38 1.08 20.07
CA ASP A 141 -21.42 1.63 21.42
C ASP A 141 -21.84 3.11 21.37
N TYR A 142 -22.81 3.48 22.22
CA TYR A 142 -23.42 4.81 22.23
C TYR A 142 -24.06 5.15 23.60
N PRO A 143 -23.29 5.15 24.70
CA PRO A 143 -23.83 5.32 26.05
C PRO A 143 -24.64 6.62 26.22
N ASP A 144 -24.23 7.69 25.54
CA ASP A 144 -24.89 9.01 25.58
C ASP A 144 -25.79 9.31 24.36
N GLY A 145 -26.14 8.28 23.58
CA GLY A 145 -27.03 8.40 22.41
C GLY A 145 -26.34 8.86 21.11
N TYR A 146 -25.02 9.00 21.13
CA TYR A 146 -24.16 9.26 19.97
C TYR A 146 -23.18 8.11 19.80
N VAL A 147 -22.88 7.73 18.56
CA VAL A 147 -21.94 6.65 18.24
C VAL A 147 -20.55 7.00 18.75
N GLU A 148 -19.96 6.13 19.56
CA GLU A 148 -18.59 6.26 20.05
C GLU A 148 -17.65 5.24 19.39
N ASN A 149 -18.14 4.02 19.17
CA ASN A 149 -17.35 2.93 18.58
C ASN A 149 -18.21 2.11 17.61
N ILE A 150 -17.57 1.60 16.55
CA ILE A 150 -18.21 0.81 15.50
C ILE A 150 -17.51 -0.54 15.40
N PHE A 151 -18.29 -1.62 15.38
CA PHE A 151 -17.82 -2.99 15.33
C PHE A 151 -18.61 -3.80 14.30
N ILE A 152 -18.01 -4.86 13.77
CA ILE A 152 -18.71 -5.85 12.95
C ILE A 152 -18.92 -7.11 13.79
N ASN A 153 -20.17 -7.48 14.01
CA ASN A 153 -20.59 -8.72 14.68
C ASN A 153 -21.34 -9.60 13.67
N PRO A 154 -20.62 -10.35 12.83
CA PRO A 154 -21.21 -11.10 11.73
C PRO A 154 -22.25 -12.10 12.23
N SER A 155 -23.37 -12.20 11.53
CA SER A 155 -24.39 -13.21 11.81
C SER A 155 -24.16 -14.51 11.05
N MET A 156 -23.40 -14.45 9.94
CA MET A 156 -22.93 -15.61 9.22
C MET A 156 -21.92 -16.41 10.05
N LYS A 157 -21.96 -17.74 9.89
CA LYS A 157 -21.04 -18.66 10.55
C LYS A 157 -19.79 -18.81 9.69
N VAL A 158 -18.68 -18.26 10.16
CA VAL A 158 -17.39 -18.22 9.45
C VAL A 158 -16.31 -18.79 10.35
N THR A 159 -15.60 -19.80 9.83
CA THR A 159 -14.52 -20.49 10.55
C THR A 159 -13.17 -19.82 10.39
N LYS A 160 -12.20 -20.15 11.26
CA LYS A 160 -10.81 -19.67 11.11
C LYS A 160 -10.22 -20.04 9.75
N SER A 161 -10.44 -21.27 9.31
CA SER A 161 -9.95 -21.72 8.00
C SER A 161 -10.59 -20.96 6.84
N GLN A 162 -11.86 -20.53 6.96
CA GLN A 162 -12.49 -19.66 5.96
C GLN A 162 -11.93 -18.24 5.98
N VAL A 163 -11.62 -17.72 7.16
CA VAL A 163 -10.91 -16.44 7.33
C VAL A 163 -9.53 -16.51 6.68
N GLU A 164 -8.71 -17.52 7.00
CA GLU A 164 -7.37 -17.69 6.43
C GLU A 164 -7.41 -17.85 4.90
N ALA A 165 -8.39 -18.60 4.39
CA ALA A 165 -8.56 -18.77 2.96
C ALA A 165 -8.98 -17.50 2.22
N ALA A 166 -9.65 -16.57 2.91
CA ALA A 166 -10.15 -15.34 2.32
C ALA A 166 -9.20 -14.15 2.53
N TYR A 167 -8.66 -13.99 3.74
CA TYR A 167 -7.88 -12.82 4.17
C TYR A 167 -6.38 -13.09 4.10
N GLY A 168 -5.96 -14.35 3.91
CA GLY A 168 -4.59 -14.78 4.09
C GLY A 168 -4.25 -15.07 5.56
N MET A 169 -2.97 -15.34 5.81
CA MET A 169 -2.48 -15.60 7.16
C MET A 169 -2.45 -14.32 7.98
N PRO A 170 -2.86 -14.36 9.26
CA PRO A 170 -2.74 -13.19 10.13
C PRO A 170 -1.27 -12.84 10.40
N THR A 171 -1.00 -11.56 10.59
CA THR A 171 0.32 -11.05 10.99
C THR A 171 0.70 -11.55 12.38
N GLU A 172 -0.25 -11.50 13.32
CA GLU A 172 -0.07 -12.01 14.67
C GLU A 172 -1.27 -12.83 15.09
N THR A 173 -1.03 -13.81 15.98
CA THR A 173 -2.09 -14.57 16.62
C THR A 173 -1.92 -14.52 18.13
N GLU A 174 -2.98 -14.15 18.83
CA GLU A 174 -3.07 -14.32 20.27
C GLU A 174 -3.97 -15.53 20.52
N ALA A 175 -3.33 -16.69 20.71
CA ALA A 175 -4.03 -17.92 21.04
C ALA A 175 -4.36 -17.94 22.54
N SER A 176 -5.62 -18.21 22.85
CA SER A 176 -6.07 -18.49 24.20
C SER A 176 -5.36 -19.75 24.73
N ALA A 177 -5.00 -19.74 26.02
CA ALA A 177 -4.42 -20.93 26.64
C ALA A 177 -5.42 -22.10 26.59
N PRO A 178 -4.98 -23.37 26.48
CA PRO A 178 -5.90 -24.51 26.47
C PRO A 178 -6.80 -24.48 27.72
N LEU A 179 -8.13 -24.51 27.52
CA LEU A 179 -9.18 -24.39 28.55
C LEU A 179 -9.47 -22.96 29.07
N SER A 180 -8.90 -21.92 28.46
CA SER A 180 -9.33 -20.54 28.70
C SER A 180 -10.70 -20.28 28.04
N SER A 181 -11.47 -19.38 28.65
CA SER A 181 -12.66 -18.78 28.02
C SER A 181 -12.30 -17.57 27.15
N ASP A 182 -11.02 -17.21 27.08
CA ASP A 182 -10.56 -16.09 26.27
C ASP A 182 -10.73 -16.42 24.78
N PRO A 183 -11.11 -15.43 23.97
CA PRO A 183 -11.23 -15.61 22.54
C PRO A 183 -9.85 -15.74 21.90
N ASP A 184 -9.77 -16.49 20.80
CA ASP A 184 -8.57 -16.45 19.96
C ASP A 184 -8.63 -15.20 19.08
N ILE A 185 -7.49 -14.56 18.85
CA ILE A 185 -7.41 -13.29 18.13
C ILE A 185 -6.44 -13.43 16.96
N TYR A 186 -6.90 -13.05 15.77
CA TYR A 186 -6.07 -12.83 14.61
C TYR A 186 -5.92 -11.33 14.38
N ILE A 187 -4.68 -10.89 14.20
CA ILE A 187 -4.35 -9.50 13.90
C ILE A 187 -3.77 -9.46 12.49
N TYR A 188 -4.40 -8.67 11.63
CA TYR A 188 -3.92 -8.36 10.28
C TYR A 188 -3.39 -6.94 10.29
N ASP A 189 -2.07 -6.84 10.15
CA ASP A 189 -1.30 -5.61 10.22
C ASP A 189 -0.07 -5.72 9.32
N SER A 190 -0.29 -6.25 8.10
CA SER A 190 0.77 -6.42 7.10
C SER A 190 1.11 -5.11 6.39
N ASN A 191 0.16 -4.17 6.33
CA ASN A 191 0.38 -2.83 5.77
C ASN A 191 0.71 -1.83 6.89
N LYS A 192 1.96 -1.85 7.36
CA LYS A 192 2.42 -0.99 8.46
C LYS A 192 2.30 0.50 8.11
N ASN A 193 2.02 1.33 9.10
CA ASN A 193 1.92 2.80 9.02
C ASN A 193 0.67 3.32 8.28
N ASN A 194 -0.30 2.47 7.95
CA ASN A 194 -1.59 2.89 7.41
C ASN A 194 -2.51 3.48 8.52
N GLY A 195 -2.06 3.45 9.78
CA GLY A 195 -2.74 4.01 10.94
C GLY A 195 -3.79 3.10 11.57
N TYR A 196 -3.95 1.86 11.09
CA TYR A 196 -4.90 0.90 11.65
C TYR A 196 -4.50 -0.57 11.42
N LYS A 197 -4.86 -1.42 12.37
CA LYS A 197 -4.80 -2.87 12.23
C LYS A 197 -6.18 -3.47 12.34
N ILE A 198 -6.37 -4.64 11.73
CA ILE A 198 -7.65 -5.35 11.76
C ILE A 198 -7.55 -6.48 12.77
N VAL A 199 -8.52 -6.52 13.67
CA VAL A 199 -8.61 -7.53 14.72
C VAL A 199 -9.82 -8.40 14.44
N VAL A 200 -9.59 -9.70 14.30
CA VAL A 200 -10.63 -10.71 14.13
C VAL A 200 -10.64 -11.61 15.37
N LEU A 201 -11.75 -11.59 16.08
CA LEU A 201 -11.93 -12.30 17.33
C LEU A 201 -12.78 -13.55 17.10
N PHE A 202 -12.35 -14.67 17.69
CA PHE A 202 -13.01 -15.96 17.56
C PHE A 202 -13.50 -16.51 18.89
N GLU A 203 -14.71 -17.06 18.90
CA GLU A 203 -15.14 -17.98 19.96
C GLU A 203 -15.13 -19.40 19.44
N GLY A 204 -14.22 -20.20 19.98
CA GLY A 204 -13.90 -21.50 19.40
C GLY A 204 -13.39 -21.32 17.98
N ASP A 205 -14.17 -21.75 17.00
CA ASP A 205 -13.83 -21.68 15.58
C ASP A 205 -14.81 -20.77 14.81
N GLN A 206 -15.36 -19.74 15.45
CA GLN A 206 -16.32 -18.86 14.79
C GLN A 206 -15.96 -17.39 14.99
N VAL A 207 -15.95 -16.61 13.91
CA VAL A 207 -15.80 -15.16 13.99
C VAL A 207 -16.97 -14.57 14.78
N VAL A 208 -16.65 -13.77 15.79
CA VAL A 208 -17.65 -13.08 16.63
C VAL A 208 -17.51 -11.56 16.60
N LEU A 209 -16.32 -11.05 16.24
CA LEU A 209 -16.02 -9.64 16.17
C LEU A 209 -14.97 -9.40 15.09
N ILE A 210 -15.18 -8.37 14.28
CA ILE A 210 -14.15 -7.74 13.46
C ILE A 210 -14.16 -6.24 13.81
N GLU A 211 -12.99 -5.67 14.05
CA GLU A 211 -12.81 -4.25 14.31
C GLU A 211 -11.49 -3.77 13.70
N GLN A 212 -11.41 -2.48 13.40
CA GLN A 212 -10.13 -1.81 13.20
C GLN A 212 -9.75 -1.09 14.49
N LEU A 213 -8.51 -1.27 14.90
CA LEU A 213 -7.91 -0.51 15.99
C LEU A 213 -6.79 0.37 15.43
N PRO A 214 -6.51 1.54 16.03
CA PRO A 214 -5.30 2.26 15.70
C PRO A 214 -4.09 1.33 15.83
N GLU A 215 -3.14 1.46 14.91
CA GLU A 215 -1.80 0.94 15.16
C GLU A 215 -1.29 1.61 16.45
N ASN A 216 -1.18 0.85 17.54
CA ASN A 216 -0.73 1.41 18.81
C ASN A 216 0.74 1.86 18.65
N GLU A 217 1.07 3.10 19.04
CA GLU A 217 2.45 3.65 19.15
C GLU A 217 3.36 2.91 20.17
N ASN A 218 2.99 1.71 20.62
CA ASN A 218 3.74 0.89 21.57
C ASN A 218 4.23 -0.42 20.95
N HIS A 219 4.83 -0.35 19.76
CA HIS A 219 5.94 -1.23 19.43
C HIS A 219 7.20 -0.38 19.39
N SER A 220 8.01 -0.56 20.42
CA SER A 220 9.36 -0.06 20.56
C SER A 220 10.15 -0.26 19.28
N ASN A 221 10.31 0.76 18.42
CA ASN A 221 11.27 0.76 17.30
C ASN A 221 11.61 -0.66 16.82
N GLU A 222 10.60 -1.43 16.42
CA GLU A 222 10.90 -2.67 15.73
C GLU A 222 11.24 -2.18 14.35
N ALA A 223 12.55 -2.09 14.14
CA ALA A 223 13.18 -1.52 12.96
C ALA A 223 12.37 -1.89 11.72
N ASN A 224 12.17 -0.92 10.80
CA ASN A 224 11.92 -1.22 9.38
C ASN A 224 12.67 -2.51 9.06
N GLN A 225 11.96 -3.62 8.91
CA GLN A 225 12.58 -4.94 8.95
C GLN A 225 13.50 -5.01 7.73
N THR A 226 14.77 -4.70 7.97
CA THR A 226 15.71 -4.50 6.88
C THR A 226 16.17 -5.89 6.49
N PHE A 227 15.53 -6.46 5.48
CA PHE A 227 15.96 -7.72 4.91
C PHE A 227 17.40 -7.59 4.41
N THR A 228 18.24 -8.57 4.71
CA THR A 228 19.59 -8.59 4.15
C THR A 228 19.49 -8.82 2.64
N GLU A 229 20.54 -8.44 1.88
CA GLU A 229 20.55 -8.71 0.44
C GLU A 229 20.47 -10.20 0.11
N ASP A 230 20.95 -11.08 1.00
CA ASP A 230 20.80 -12.53 0.87
C ASP A 230 19.35 -12.96 1.06
N ASP A 231 18.62 -12.37 2.03
CA ASP A 231 17.18 -12.62 2.22
C ASP A 231 16.40 -12.15 1.00
N LYS A 232 16.63 -10.92 0.54
CA LYS A 232 15.99 -10.37 -0.67
C LYS A 232 16.25 -11.23 -1.89
N LEU A 233 17.49 -11.71 -2.07
CA LEU A 233 17.84 -12.62 -3.16
C LEU A 233 17.07 -13.94 -3.07
N ALA A 234 16.97 -14.52 -1.87
CA ALA A 234 16.25 -15.77 -1.66
C ALA A 234 14.74 -15.62 -1.89
N MET A 235 14.14 -14.52 -1.40
CA MET A 235 12.74 -14.17 -1.65
C MET A 235 12.45 -13.98 -3.14
N ARG A 236 13.29 -13.19 -3.83
CA ARG A 236 13.17 -12.99 -5.28
C ARG A 236 13.23 -14.31 -6.02
N GLN A 237 14.19 -15.19 -5.68
CA GLN A 237 14.33 -16.48 -6.33
C GLN A 237 13.10 -17.37 -6.09
N ALA A 238 12.57 -17.40 -4.86
CA ALA A 238 11.38 -18.18 -4.53
C ALA A 238 10.15 -17.72 -5.33
N PHE A 239 9.97 -16.40 -5.48
CA PHE A 239 8.88 -15.86 -6.30
C PHE A 239 9.12 -16.11 -7.79
N TYR A 240 10.37 -16.00 -8.23
CA TYR A 240 10.77 -16.23 -9.62
C TYR A 240 10.55 -17.69 -10.06
N ASP A 241 10.85 -18.66 -9.19
CA ASP A 241 10.59 -20.07 -9.45
C ASP A 241 9.09 -20.34 -9.56
N TRP A 242 8.29 -19.76 -8.66
CA TRP A 242 6.83 -19.83 -8.73
C TRP A 242 6.26 -19.17 -9.99
N ALA A 243 6.82 -18.02 -10.40
CA ALA A 243 6.44 -17.33 -11.63
C ALA A 243 6.69 -18.22 -12.87
N GLY A 244 7.72 -19.08 -12.84
CA GLY A 244 7.98 -20.08 -13.87
C GLY A 244 6.83 -21.06 -14.07
N GLU A 245 6.30 -21.61 -12.98
CA GLU A 245 5.14 -22.50 -13.04
C GLU A 245 3.90 -21.78 -13.61
N ARG A 246 3.70 -20.51 -13.23
CA ARG A 246 2.60 -19.68 -13.76
C ARG A 246 2.75 -19.37 -15.23
N ALA A 247 3.96 -19.04 -15.68
CA ALA A 247 4.27 -18.75 -17.07
C ALA A 247 4.00 -19.97 -17.97
N GLU A 248 4.30 -21.19 -17.52
CA GLU A 248 3.98 -22.42 -18.25
C GLU A 248 2.46 -22.62 -18.38
N ILE A 249 1.70 -22.44 -17.29
CA ILE A 249 0.23 -22.57 -17.30
C ILE A 249 -0.41 -21.52 -18.21
N GLY A 250 0.08 -20.27 -18.16
CA GLY A 250 -0.42 -19.15 -18.96
C GLY A 250 0.06 -19.13 -20.41
N ASN A 251 0.96 -20.04 -20.80
CA ASN A 251 1.66 -20.01 -22.09
C ASN A 251 2.33 -18.64 -22.34
N MET A 252 3.03 -18.15 -21.32
CA MET A 252 3.75 -16.87 -21.30
C MET A 252 5.25 -17.09 -21.13
N ALA A 253 6.03 -16.09 -21.54
CA ALA A 253 7.41 -15.92 -21.12
C ALA A 253 7.47 -14.98 -19.91
N PHE A 254 8.55 -15.07 -19.12
CA PHE A 254 8.79 -14.15 -18.03
C PHE A 254 10.29 -13.84 -17.85
N THR A 255 10.59 -12.72 -17.19
CA THR A 255 11.94 -12.24 -16.92
C THR A 255 12.02 -11.49 -15.59
N ASP A 256 13.19 -11.51 -14.96
CA ASP A 256 13.57 -10.73 -13.78
C ASP A 256 14.04 -9.31 -14.16
N GLU A 257 14.03 -8.95 -15.44
CA GLU A 257 14.29 -7.59 -15.91
C GLU A 257 13.02 -6.71 -15.76
N TRP A 258 12.58 -6.50 -14.52
CA TRP A 258 11.38 -5.73 -14.17
C TRP A 258 11.64 -4.22 -14.09
N PHE A 259 12.87 -3.81 -13.77
CA PHE A 259 13.29 -2.42 -13.67
C PHE A 259 14.74 -2.24 -14.09
N THR A 260 14.97 -1.24 -14.93
CA THR A 260 16.28 -0.64 -15.16
C THR A 260 16.07 0.74 -15.76
N HIS A 261 17.05 1.62 -15.61
CA HIS A 261 17.03 2.99 -16.11
C HIS A 261 18.35 3.32 -16.82
N GLY A 262 18.30 4.36 -17.65
CA GLY A 262 19.47 4.90 -18.34
C GLY A 262 20.30 5.78 -17.41
N ALA A 263 21.22 6.54 -17.99
CA ALA A 263 21.92 7.59 -17.25
C ALA A 263 20.89 8.63 -16.75
N ALA A 264 20.87 8.84 -15.43
CA ALA A 264 19.95 9.70 -14.71
C ALA A 264 20.70 10.47 -13.61
N GLY A 265 19.99 11.12 -12.69
CA GLY A 265 20.57 11.79 -11.53
C GLY A 265 21.12 10.82 -10.47
N HIS A 266 21.25 11.33 -9.26
CA HIS A 266 21.72 10.62 -8.07
C HIS A 266 20.60 10.40 -7.05
N GLY A 267 19.34 10.57 -7.46
CA GLY A 267 18.18 10.34 -6.60
C GLY A 267 17.66 8.91 -6.66
N ASP A 268 16.91 8.54 -5.63
CA ASP A 268 16.29 7.23 -5.53
C ASP A 268 15.23 7.05 -6.61
N TRP A 269 15.20 5.86 -7.18
CA TRP A 269 14.14 5.48 -8.10
C TRP A 269 12.98 4.89 -7.33
N TYR A 270 11.77 5.22 -7.75
CA TYR A 270 10.55 4.80 -7.09
C TYR A 270 9.47 4.39 -8.10
N ALA A 271 8.53 3.56 -7.65
CA ALA A 271 7.26 3.35 -8.32
C ALA A 271 6.15 4.03 -7.51
N GLU A 272 5.23 4.71 -8.20
CA GLU A 272 4.02 5.24 -7.57
C GLU A 272 2.96 4.15 -7.52
N THR A 273 2.41 3.90 -6.33
CA THR A 273 1.38 2.88 -6.06
C THR A 273 0.24 3.47 -5.22
N PRO A 274 -0.91 2.79 -5.09
CA PRO A 274 -2.01 3.26 -4.24
C PRO A 274 -1.63 3.40 -2.76
N ASP A 275 -0.65 2.61 -2.29
CA ASP A 275 -0.18 2.60 -0.89
C ASP A 275 1.00 3.57 -0.65
N GLY A 276 1.42 4.30 -1.69
CA GLY A 276 2.52 5.25 -1.65
C GLY A 276 3.68 4.90 -2.57
N ASP A 277 4.80 5.63 -2.41
CA ASP A 277 5.99 5.41 -3.23
C ASP A 277 6.79 4.20 -2.72
N VAL A 278 7.06 3.27 -3.63
CA VAL A 278 7.89 2.09 -3.37
C VAL A 278 9.30 2.36 -3.88
N GLN A 279 10.30 2.32 -2.99
CA GLN A 279 11.71 2.50 -3.38
C GLN A 279 12.17 1.31 -4.24
N ALA A 280 12.50 1.57 -5.51
CA ALA A 280 13.01 0.57 -6.46
C ALA A 280 14.55 0.51 -6.49
N GLN A 281 15.22 1.61 -6.16
CA GLN A 281 16.68 1.70 -6.03
C GLN A 281 17.03 2.74 -4.97
N ASP A 282 18.02 2.41 -4.13
CA ASP A 282 18.58 3.29 -3.11
C ASP A 282 19.95 3.84 -3.57
N LEU A 283 20.01 5.16 -3.73
CA LEU A 283 21.16 6.03 -3.98
C LEU A 283 21.32 7.07 -2.83
N GLU A 284 20.68 6.84 -1.69
CA GLU A 284 20.72 7.66 -0.47
C GLU A 284 20.02 9.03 -0.57
N ASN A 285 19.21 9.29 -1.61
CA ASN A 285 18.51 10.57 -1.78
C ASN A 285 17.03 10.37 -2.22
N PRO A 286 16.06 10.38 -1.29
CA PRO A 286 16.16 10.67 0.15
C PRO A 286 16.78 9.56 1.01
N GLY A 287 17.06 8.41 0.43
CA GLY A 287 17.56 7.19 1.06
C GLY A 287 16.45 6.31 1.59
N HIS A 288 16.80 5.10 2.00
CA HIS A 288 15.88 4.09 2.56
C HIS A 288 14.79 4.67 3.47
N ASN A 289 15.15 5.48 4.48
CA ASN A 289 14.19 6.02 5.44
C ASN A 289 13.25 7.10 4.87
N GLY A 290 13.50 7.58 3.64
CA GLY A 290 12.61 8.47 2.92
C GLY A 290 11.40 7.74 2.30
N PHE A 291 11.43 6.41 2.26
CA PHE A 291 10.36 5.56 1.76
C PHE A 291 9.81 4.69 2.88
N GLN A 292 8.49 4.47 2.85
CA GLN A 292 7.83 3.55 3.77
C GLN A 292 7.79 2.12 3.21
N ILE A 293 7.90 1.98 1.89
CA ILE A 293 7.78 0.71 1.18
C ILE A 293 8.99 0.54 0.27
N HIS A 294 9.57 -0.66 0.26
CA HIS A 294 10.76 -0.99 -0.51
C HIS A 294 10.49 -2.17 -1.43
N ALA A 295 10.95 -2.05 -2.67
CA ALA A 295 10.94 -3.16 -3.61
C ALA A 295 11.97 -4.21 -3.17
N ILE A 296 11.51 -5.44 -2.99
CA ILE A 296 12.39 -6.60 -2.84
C ILE A 296 12.81 -7.13 -4.21
N GLY A 297 11.92 -7.03 -5.20
CA GLY A 297 12.18 -7.37 -6.59
C GLY A 297 10.94 -7.23 -7.48
N GLY A 298 10.93 -7.95 -8.59
CA GLY A 298 9.82 -7.93 -9.54
C GLY A 298 10.01 -8.95 -10.65
N VAL A 299 8.96 -9.13 -11.45
CA VAL A 299 8.97 -9.98 -12.65
C VAL A 299 8.13 -9.32 -13.74
N ALA A 300 8.50 -9.53 -15.00
CA ALA A 300 7.67 -9.13 -16.13
C ALA A 300 7.23 -10.35 -16.93
N PHE A 301 5.92 -10.51 -17.11
CA PHE A 301 5.32 -11.53 -17.95
C PHE A 301 4.88 -10.96 -19.29
N TYR A 302 5.07 -11.73 -20.36
CA TYR A 302 4.73 -11.31 -21.71
C TYR A 302 4.54 -12.48 -22.67
N THR A 303 3.96 -12.20 -23.84
CA THR A 303 3.94 -13.16 -24.96
C THR A 303 5.23 -13.02 -25.76
N ALA A 304 6.07 -14.06 -25.81
CA ALA A 304 7.32 -14.01 -26.57
C ALA A 304 7.07 -13.96 -28.09
N LYS A 305 7.91 -13.21 -28.79
CA LYS A 305 7.84 -13.02 -30.25
C LYS A 305 8.07 -14.30 -31.04
N ASP A 306 8.91 -15.19 -30.52
CA ASP A 306 9.21 -16.51 -31.11
C ASP A 306 8.25 -17.61 -30.61
N GLY A 307 7.30 -17.27 -29.73
CA GLY A 307 6.35 -18.21 -29.13
C GLY A 307 6.92 -19.06 -28.00
N SER A 308 8.15 -18.78 -27.54
CA SER A 308 8.71 -19.43 -26.35
C SER A 308 7.93 -19.11 -25.08
N THR A 309 7.99 -20.02 -24.11
CA THR A 309 7.39 -19.88 -22.79
C THR A 309 8.44 -20.09 -21.70
N GLY A 310 8.10 -19.73 -20.46
CA GLY A 310 9.01 -19.84 -19.32
C GLY A 310 10.06 -18.73 -19.29
N GLN A 311 11.17 -18.97 -18.60
CA GLN A 311 12.18 -17.96 -18.36
C GLN A 311 12.85 -17.54 -19.67
N GLN A 312 12.89 -16.22 -19.91
CA GLN A 312 13.55 -15.62 -21.05
C GLN A 312 14.43 -14.45 -20.61
N ARG A 313 15.53 -14.25 -21.34
CA ARG A 313 16.30 -13.00 -21.29
C ARG A 313 15.81 -12.08 -22.38
N THR A 314 15.58 -10.81 -22.06
CA THR A 314 15.09 -9.89 -23.10
C THR A 314 16.21 -9.50 -24.09
N ASN A 315 17.47 -9.49 -23.62
CA ASN A 315 18.66 -9.06 -24.35
C ASN A 315 18.53 -7.65 -24.99
N GLY A 316 17.66 -6.80 -24.42
CA GLY A 316 17.45 -5.42 -24.85
C GLY A 316 18.34 -4.43 -24.11
N SER A 317 18.66 -3.30 -24.76
CA SER A 317 19.15 -2.13 -24.02
C SER A 317 18.01 -1.45 -23.25
N THR A 318 18.33 -0.56 -22.30
CA THR A 318 17.30 0.17 -21.55
C THR A 318 16.32 0.91 -22.45
N ALA A 319 16.82 1.53 -23.53
CA ALA A 319 15.98 2.26 -24.49
C ALA A 319 15.10 1.33 -25.34
N GLU A 320 15.52 0.09 -25.57
CA GLU A 320 14.72 -0.89 -26.32
C GLU A 320 13.68 -1.57 -25.42
N GLY A 321 13.90 -1.63 -24.11
CA GLY A 321 13.02 -2.30 -23.17
C GLY A 321 12.75 -3.74 -23.60
N TYR A 322 11.48 -4.13 -23.53
CA TYR A 322 11.04 -5.47 -23.89
C TYR A 322 10.84 -5.70 -25.40
N SER A 323 10.97 -4.67 -26.24
CA SER A 323 10.54 -4.69 -27.66
C SER A 323 11.21 -5.76 -28.53
N ARG A 324 12.39 -6.26 -28.13
CA ARG A 324 13.09 -7.36 -28.84
C ARG A 324 12.50 -8.73 -28.54
N ALA A 325 11.98 -8.93 -27.34
CA ALA A 325 11.50 -10.22 -26.85
C ALA A 325 9.98 -10.38 -26.99
N VAL A 326 9.23 -9.28 -26.91
CA VAL A 326 7.76 -9.32 -26.85
C VAL A 326 7.13 -9.32 -28.24
N LYS A 327 6.06 -10.08 -28.38
CA LYS A 327 5.22 -10.11 -29.57
C LYS A 327 4.46 -8.78 -29.70
N PRO A 328 4.54 -8.08 -30.85
CA PRO A 328 3.78 -6.85 -31.06
C PRO A 328 2.25 -7.08 -30.92
N GLY A 329 1.56 -6.11 -30.33
CA GLY A 329 0.11 -6.14 -30.14
C GLY A 329 -0.38 -7.04 -29.00
N THR A 330 0.51 -7.42 -28.08
CA THR A 330 0.15 -8.05 -26.79
C THR A 330 0.51 -7.13 -25.63
N ASP A 331 0.02 -7.45 -24.44
CA ASP A 331 0.35 -6.71 -23.22
C ASP A 331 1.56 -7.30 -22.51
N ILE A 332 2.15 -6.48 -21.65
CA ILE A 332 3.19 -6.81 -20.69
C ILE A 332 2.63 -6.55 -19.30
N HIS A 333 2.86 -7.49 -18.40
CA HIS A 333 2.47 -7.40 -16.99
C HIS A 333 3.74 -7.29 -16.16
N LYS A 334 3.96 -6.17 -15.48
CA LYS A 334 5.09 -5.97 -14.58
C LYS A 334 4.61 -6.10 -13.15
N TYR A 335 5.13 -7.07 -12.42
CA TYR A 335 4.89 -7.24 -10.99
C TYR A 335 6.03 -6.60 -10.20
N LEU A 336 5.67 -5.84 -9.18
CA LEU A 336 6.56 -5.25 -8.19
C LEU A 336 6.29 -5.91 -6.84
N LEU A 337 7.30 -6.53 -6.26
CA LEU A 337 7.24 -7.28 -5.01
C LEU A 337 7.70 -6.37 -3.87
N ALA A 338 6.78 -5.84 -3.08
CA ALA A 338 7.07 -4.89 -2.01
C ALA A 338 7.19 -5.55 -0.63
N ASP A 339 8.00 -4.96 0.25
CA ASP A 339 8.22 -5.42 1.63
C ASP A 339 6.98 -5.33 2.54
N ASN A 340 5.97 -4.54 2.17
CA ASN A 340 4.67 -4.49 2.83
C ASN A 340 3.73 -5.69 2.51
N GLY A 341 4.23 -6.70 1.80
CA GLY A 341 3.45 -7.89 1.48
C GLY A 341 2.55 -7.77 0.26
N VAL A 342 2.54 -6.63 -0.43
CA VAL A 342 1.70 -6.38 -1.60
C VAL A 342 2.49 -6.64 -2.90
N VAL A 343 1.85 -7.33 -3.84
CA VAL A 343 2.27 -7.36 -5.25
C VAL A 343 1.54 -6.23 -5.97
N TYR A 344 2.29 -5.26 -6.49
CA TYR A 344 1.72 -4.26 -7.39
C TYR A 344 1.93 -4.67 -8.84
N GLU A 345 1.02 -4.26 -9.72
CA GLU A 345 1.02 -4.62 -11.12
C GLU A 345 0.85 -3.40 -12.02
N LEU A 346 1.65 -3.35 -13.08
CA LEU A 346 1.46 -2.44 -14.20
C LEU A 346 1.24 -3.27 -15.46
N ILE A 347 0.06 -3.11 -16.07
CA ILE A 347 -0.32 -3.75 -17.32
C ILE A 347 -0.36 -2.70 -18.42
N GLY A 348 0.25 -2.99 -19.55
CA GLY A 348 0.11 -2.12 -20.72
C GLY A 348 0.61 -2.76 -22.00
N PRO A 349 0.30 -2.15 -23.15
CA PRO A 349 0.67 -2.69 -24.44
C PRO A 349 2.18 -2.68 -24.63
N ALA A 350 2.69 -3.69 -25.35
CA ALA A 350 4.13 -3.94 -25.52
C ALA A 350 4.92 -2.80 -26.18
N ASP A 351 4.26 -1.86 -26.85
CA ASP A 351 4.88 -0.68 -27.44
C ASP A 351 4.91 0.55 -26.52
N GLN A 352 4.28 0.48 -25.34
CA GLN A 352 4.25 1.54 -24.32
C GLN A 352 4.94 1.14 -23.01
N VAL A 353 5.04 -0.16 -22.74
CA VAL A 353 5.69 -0.68 -21.54
C VAL A 353 7.13 -1.07 -21.83
N GLY A 354 8.06 -0.38 -21.17
CA GLY A 354 9.50 -0.67 -21.13
C GLY A 354 10.00 -0.89 -19.71
N PHE A 355 11.31 -1.00 -19.54
CA PHE A 355 11.91 -1.27 -18.23
C PHE A 355 11.70 -0.12 -17.24
N THR A 356 11.78 1.14 -17.69
CA THR A 356 11.53 2.32 -16.84
C THR A 356 10.06 2.68 -16.70
N THR A 357 9.16 2.12 -17.50
CA THR A 357 7.72 2.44 -17.39
C THR A 357 7.21 2.03 -16.02
N GLY A 358 6.51 2.95 -15.35
CA GLY A 358 6.06 2.78 -13.97
C GLY A 358 6.97 3.42 -12.93
N PHE A 359 8.14 3.92 -13.32
CA PHE A 359 9.15 4.40 -12.38
C PHE A 359 9.50 5.87 -12.60
N GLY A 360 9.74 6.56 -11.49
CA GLY A 360 10.20 7.94 -11.39
C GLY A 360 11.53 8.02 -10.65
N GLU A 361 12.12 9.21 -10.65
CA GLU A 361 13.34 9.52 -9.91
C GLU A 361 13.06 10.68 -8.93
N TYR A 362 13.52 10.54 -7.69
CA TYR A 362 13.77 11.70 -6.83
C TYR A 362 14.97 12.49 -7.39
N ASP A 363 15.11 13.75 -7.04
CA ASP A 363 16.29 14.54 -7.40
C ASP A 363 17.46 14.29 -6.45
N ASP A 364 18.61 14.86 -6.78
CA ASP A 364 19.85 14.77 -5.99
C ASP A 364 19.73 15.35 -4.56
N THR A 365 18.58 15.95 -4.21
CA THR A 365 18.28 16.49 -2.88
C THR A 365 17.28 15.63 -2.10
N GLY A 366 16.80 14.54 -2.68
CA GLY A 366 15.80 13.66 -2.08
C GLY A 366 14.39 14.22 -2.09
N VAL A 367 14.08 15.12 -3.03
CA VAL A 367 12.72 15.60 -3.31
C VAL A 367 12.24 15.01 -4.64
N ARG A 368 10.93 14.86 -4.85
CA ARG A 368 10.43 14.37 -6.15
C ARG A 368 10.97 15.23 -7.29
N GLY A 369 11.68 14.59 -8.22
CA GLY A 369 12.32 15.25 -9.36
C GLY A 369 11.36 15.44 -10.54
N ASP A 370 11.91 15.95 -11.65
CA ASP A 370 11.17 16.16 -12.90
C ASP A 370 10.88 14.84 -13.64
N TYR A 371 11.62 13.76 -13.33
CA TYR A 371 11.38 12.44 -13.89
C TYR A 371 10.26 11.72 -13.13
N THR A 372 9.03 11.90 -13.58
CA THR A 372 7.84 11.31 -12.97
C THR A 372 7.39 10.05 -13.71
N PRO A 373 6.77 9.07 -13.01
CA PRO A 373 6.22 7.88 -13.66
C PRO A 373 5.19 8.27 -14.73
N GLY A 374 5.35 7.78 -15.96
CA GLY A 374 4.36 7.97 -17.04
C GLY A 374 3.12 7.06 -16.93
N ALA A 375 3.15 6.13 -15.97
CA ALA A 375 2.07 5.21 -15.60
C ALA A 375 2.29 4.82 -14.14
N SER A 376 1.21 4.55 -13.41
CA SER A 376 1.28 4.11 -12.01
C SER A 376 1.06 2.60 -11.94
N PHE A 377 1.61 1.97 -10.90
CA PHE A 377 1.23 0.60 -10.57
C PHE A 377 -0.08 0.61 -9.79
N GLU A 378 -0.83 -0.49 -9.89
CA GLU A 378 -2.03 -0.74 -9.09
C GLU A 378 -1.80 -1.97 -8.20
N ILE A 379 -2.63 -2.19 -7.19
CA ILE A 379 -2.61 -3.46 -6.45
C ILE A 379 -2.97 -4.59 -7.43
N SER A 380 -2.13 -5.62 -7.54
CA SER A 380 -2.38 -6.71 -8.49
C SER A 380 -3.67 -7.45 -8.14
N GLY A 381 -4.53 -7.65 -9.16
CA GLY A 381 -5.70 -8.50 -9.06
C GLY A 381 -5.37 -10.01 -9.02
N ASP A 382 -4.11 -10.39 -9.27
CA ASP A 382 -3.65 -11.78 -9.22
C ASP A 382 -3.51 -12.26 -7.77
N GLN A 383 -4.61 -12.79 -7.24
CA GLN A 383 -4.67 -13.32 -5.88
C GLN A 383 -3.65 -14.44 -5.62
N ALA A 384 -3.27 -15.20 -6.65
CA ALA A 384 -2.28 -16.25 -6.48
C ALA A 384 -0.88 -15.67 -6.29
N ALA A 385 -0.57 -14.55 -6.95
CA ALA A 385 0.67 -13.79 -6.74
C ALA A 385 0.69 -13.15 -5.35
N GLN A 386 -0.41 -12.53 -4.92
CA GLN A 386 -0.53 -11.92 -3.59
C GLN A 386 -0.25 -12.94 -2.49
N VAL A 387 -1.00 -14.05 -2.48
CA VAL A 387 -0.83 -15.13 -1.49
C VAL A 387 0.59 -15.67 -1.52
N LYS A 388 1.15 -15.89 -2.72
CA LYS A 388 2.49 -16.45 -2.80
C LYS A 388 3.55 -15.51 -2.25
N TRP A 389 3.43 -14.21 -2.54
CA TRP A 389 4.39 -13.23 -2.07
C TRP A 389 4.36 -13.12 -0.54
N GLN A 390 3.16 -13.08 0.04
CA GLN A 390 2.96 -13.11 1.49
C GLN A 390 3.53 -14.38 2.13
N GLU A 391 3.32 -15.56 1.53
CA GLU A 391 3.92 -16.83 1.99
C GLU A 391 5.45 -16.80 1.99
N ILE A 392 6.07 -16.12 1.01
CA ILE A 392 7.52 -16.00 0.90
C ILE A 392 8.03 -15.06 1.98
N LEU A 393 7.44 -13.86 2.11
CA LEU A 393 7.86 -12.87 3.12
C LEU A 393 7.76 -13.42 4.54
N ALA A 394 6.67 -14.12 4.87
CA ALA A 394 6.46 -14.69 6.21
C ALA A 394 7.55 -15.69 6.66
N GLN A 395 8.38 -16.20 5.75
CA GLN A 395 9.51 -17.09 6.10
C GLN A 395 10.73 -16.34 6.65
N TYR A 396 10.76 -15.01 6.50
CA TYR A 396 11.87 -14.14 6.86
C TYR A 396 11.46 -13.08 7.89
N GLN A 397 10.19 -13.12 8.33
CA GLN A 397 9.62 -12.22 9.31
C GLN A 397 9.82 -12.72 10.75
#